data_AF-A0A9E0GKH1-F1
#
_entry.id   AF-A0A9E0GKH1-F1
#
_cell.length_a   1.000
_cell.length_b   1.000
_cell.length_c   1.000
_cell.angle_alpha   90.00
_cell.angle_beta   90.00
_cell.angle_gamma   90.00
#
_symmetry.space_group_name_H-M   'P 1'
#
loop_
_entity.id
_entity.type
_entity.pdbx_description
1 polymer ?
#
loop_
_entity_poly.entity_id
_entity_poly.type
_entity_poly.pdbx_seq_one_letter_code
_entity_poly.pdbx_strand_id
1 'polypeptide(L)'
;MLKNDSVKTELPATFETLDEMANFWDTHDVTDFEEFLTPVDVTVALSPRHEYVITLSDSLDSLLQKVQKSEGVSLNTLVNLWVQEKLQQYAVASR
;
A
#
# COMPACT_ATOMS: atom_id res chain seq x y z
N MET A 1 -16.41 6.15 -8.57
CA MET A 1 -15.59 7.30 -8.99
C MET A 1 -16.53 8.46 -9.19
N LEU A 2 -16.38 9.51 -8.38
CA LEU A 2 -17.26 10.68 -8.41
C LEU A 2 -16.91 11.47 -9.68
N LYS A 3 -17.86 11.59 -10.60
CA LYS A 3 -17.70 12.49 -11.75
C LYS A 3 -17.73 13.91 -11.20
N ASN A 4 -16.61 14.62 -11.33
CA ASN A 4 -16.54 16.03 -10.98
C ASN A 4 -17.28 16.80 -12.07
N ASP A 5 -18.47 17.31 -11.76
CA ASP A 5 -19.35 18.03 -12.70
C ASP A 5 -18.88 19.49 -12.84
N SER A 6 -17.58 19.67 -13.07
CA SER A 6 -16.97 20.98 -13.26
C SER A 6 -17.06 21.38 -14.73
N VAL A 7 -17.56 22.59 -14.94
CA VAL A 7 -17.76 23.27 -16.23
C VAL A 7 -16.65 22.90 -17.22
N LYS A 8 -17.03 22.32 -18.37
CA LYS A 8 -16.11 21.98 -19.48
C LYS A 8 -15.35 23.23 -19.90
N THR A 9 -14.15 23.39 -19.36
CA THR A 9 -13.17 24.38 -19.80
C THR A 9 -12.34 23.72 -20.87
N GLU A 10 -12.22 24.36 -22.04
CA GLU A 10 -11.44 23.83 -23.17
C GLU A 10 -9.95 23.83 -22.83
N LEU A 11 -9.24 22.75 -23.19
CA LEU A 11 -7.79 22.66 -23.01
C LEU A 11 -7.10 23.66 -23.97
N PRO A 12 -6.27 24.59 -23.47
CA PRO A 12 -5.55 25.51 -24.34
C PRO A 12 -4.53 24.76 -25.23
N ALA A 13 -4.40 25.21 -26.48
CA ALA A 13 -3.47 24.59 -27.44
C ALA A 13 -1.99 24.79 -27.06
N THR A 14 -1.68 25.90 -26.39
CA THR A 14 -0.34 26.25 -25.89
C THR A 14 -0.45 27.03 -24.60
N PHE A 15 0.58 26.94 -23.76
CA PHE A 15 0.80 27.84 -22.62
C PHE A 15 1.95 28.78 -22.95
N GLU A 16 1.82 30.06 -22.64
CA GLU A 16 2.86 31.05 -22.92
C GLU A 16 3.98 30.99 -21.88
N THR A 17 3.66 30.51 -20.67
CA THR A 17 4.62 30.38 -19.56
C THR A 17 4.40 29.10 -18.75
N LEU A 18 5.45 28.66 -18.03
CA LEU A 18 5.32 27.53 -17.10
C LEU A 18 4.39 27.84 -15.92
N ASP A 19 4.38 29.08 -15.44
CA ASP A 19 3.51 29.50 -14.32
C ASP A 19 2.03 29.42 -14.70
N GLU A 20 1.70 29.80 -15.94
CA GLU A 20 0.35 29.67 -16.49
C GLU A 20 -0.10 28.20 -16.56
N MET A 21 0.77 27.32 -17.04
CA MET A 21 0.52 25.88 -17.08
C MET A 21 0.30 25.31 -15.68
N ALA A 22 1.12 25.69 -14.70
CA ALA A 22 0.98 25.25 -13.32
C ALA A 22 -0.36 25.69 -12.71
N ASN A 23 -0.70 26.98 -12.83
CA ASN A 23 -1.95 27.54 -12.32
C ASN A 23 -3.19 26.86 -12.93
N PHE A 24 -3.12 26.47 -14.21
CA PHE A 24 -4.19 25.72 -14.85
C PHE A 24 -4.39 24.35 -14.20
N TRP A 25 -3.31 23.57 -14.03
CA TRP A 25 -3.38 22.23 -13.44
C TRP A 25 -3.62 22.20 -11.93
N ASP A 26 -3.39 23.31 -11.21
CA ASP A 26 -3.82 23.44 -9.81
C ASP A 26 -5.35 23.38 -9.65
N THR A 27 -6.09 23.64 -10.72
CA THR A 27 -7.57 23.71 -10.70
C THR A 27 -8.26 22.67 -11.58
N HIS A 28 -7.53 21.96 -12.45
CA HIS A 28 -8.07 20.99 -13.40
C HIS A 28 -7.47 19.60 -13.20
N ASP A 29 -8.27 18.55 -13.34
CA ASP A 29 -7.77 17.17 -13.29
C ASP A 29 -7.40 16.68 -14.69
N VAL A 30 -6.30 15.94 -14.81
CA VAL A 30 -5.89 15.31 -16.08
C VAL A 30 -6.93 14.32 -16.59
N THR A 31 -7.74 13.72 -15.71
CA THR A 31 -8.83 12.81 -16.09
C THR A 31 -9.97 13.52 -16.82
N ASP A 32 -10.08 14.84 -16.73
CA ASP A 32 -11.12 15.59 -17.44
C ASP A 32 -10.79 15.73 -18.94
N PHE A 33 -9.55 15.41 -19.34
CA PHE A 33 -9.02 15.55 -20.70
C PHE A 33 -8.65 14.19 -21.33
N GLU A 34 -9.35 13.11 -20.95
CA GLU A 34 -9.09 11.74 -21.42
C GLU A 34 -9.02 11.61 -22.95
N GLU A 35 -9.77 12.43 -23.71
CA GLU A 35 -9.76 12.43 -25.17
C GLU A 35 -8.40 12.82 -25.79
N PHE A 36 -7.57 13.52 -25.03
CA PHE A 36 -6.21 13.92 -25.43
C PHE A 36 -5.15 12.93 -24.93
N LEU A 37 -5.53 11.92 -24.14
CA LEU A 37 -4.62 10.92 -23.59
C LEU A 37 -4.55 9.69 -24.50
N THR A 38 -3.38 9.05 -24.52
CA THR A 38 -3.21 7.76 -25.21
C THR A 38 -3.31 6.63 -24.19
N PRO A 39 -4.16 5.62 -24.41
CA PRO A 39 -4.26 4.48 -23.50
C PRO A 39 -2.92 3.71 -23.48
N VAL A 40 -2.51 3.30 -22.29
CA VAL A 40 -1.28 2.52 -22.07
C VAL A 40 -1.59 1.29 -21.21
N ASP A 41 -1.07 0.15 -21.64
CA ASP A 41 -1.17 -1.09 -20.87
C ASP A 41 -0.16 -1.07 -19.72
N VAL A 42 -0.66 -1.02 -18.49
CA VAL A 42 0.17 -1.09 -17.28
C VAL A 42 -0.01 -2.44 -16.61
N THR A 43 1.07 -3.22 -16.52
CA THR A 43 1.09 -4.43 -15.70
C THR A 43 1.54 -4.06 -14.29
N VAL A 44 0.60 -3.98 -13.35
CA VAL A 44 0.93 -3.83 -11.93
C VAL A 44 1.14 -5.22 -11.33
N ALA A 45 2.40 -5.56 -11.04
CA ALA A 45 2.73 -6.77 -10.30
C ALA A 45 2.38 -6.55 -8.82
N LEU A 46 1.13 -6.81 -8.45
CA LEU A 46 0.76 -6.97 -7.05
C LEU A 46 1.28 -8.33 -6.59
N SER A 47 2.49 -8.38 -6.02
CA SER A 47 2.94 -9.58 -5.33
C SER A 47 1.93 -9.88 -4.22
N PRO A 48 1.26 -11.05 -4.22
CA PRO A 48 0.36 -11.38 -3.14
C PRO A 48 1.17 -11.38 -1.85
N ARG A 49 0.72 -10.59 -0.86
CA ARG A 49 1.20 -10.80 0.51
C ARG A 49 0.80 -12.23 0.86
N HIS A 50 1.78 -13.09 1.13
CA HIS A 50 1.50 -14.41 1.65
C HIS A 50 0.88 -14.25 3.04
N GLU A 51 -0.43 -14.40 3.12
CA GLU A 51 -1.16 -14.43 4.40
C GLU A 51 -1.25 -15.89 4.84
N TYR A 52 -0.52 -16.21 5.91
CA TYR A 52 -0.58 -17.52 6.54
C TYR A 52 -1.60 -17.48 7.67
N VAL A 53 -2.62 -18.33 7.58
CA VAL A 53 -3.56 -18.55 8.68
C VAL A 53 -3.08 -19.74 9.50
N ILE A 54 -2.83 -19.51 10.79
CA ILE A 54 -2.35 -20.55 11.72
C ILE A 54 -3.37 -20.68 12.84
N THR A 55 -3.83 -21.90 13.10
CA THR A 55 -4.67 -22.19 14.26
C THR A 55 -3.82 -22.30 15.51
N LEU A 56 -4.18 -21.55 16.55
CA LEU A 56 -3.53 -21.58 17.86
C LEU A 56 -4.46 -22.25 18.88
N SER A 57 -3.90 -22.83 19.93
CA SER A 57 -4.70 -23.26 21.09
C SER A 57 -5.13 -22.05 21.92
N ASP A 58 -6.27 -22.15 22.60
CA ASP A 58 -6.81 -21.07 23.46
C ASP A 58 -5.80 -20.60 24.51
N SER A 59 -5.02 -21.54 25.06
CA SER A 59 -3.96 -21.27 26.02
C SER A 59 -2.84 -20.42 25.43
N LEU A 60 -2.46 -20.69 24.17
CA LEU A 60 -1.38 -20.00 23.49
C LEU A 60 -1.81 -18.60 23.06
N ASP A 61 -3.02 -18.47 22.53
CA ASP A 61 -3.62 -17.17 22.19
C ASP A 61 -3.70 -16.26 23.42
N SER A 62 -4.17 -16.80 24.55
CA SER A 62 -4.24 -16.07 25.82
C SER A 62 -2.88 -15.55 26.30
N LEU A 63 -1.80 -16.32 26.07
CA LEU A 63 -0.44 -15.90 26.41
C LEU A 63 0.08 -14.83 25.45
N LEU A 64 -0.13 -15.02 24.15
CA LEU A 64 0.26 -14.07 23.11
C LEU A 64 -0.38 -12.71 23.31
N GLN A 65 -1.67 -12.67 23.65
CA GLN A 65 -2.37 -11.42 23.95
C GLN A 65 -1.81 -10.69 25.18
N LYS A 66 -1.36 -11.42 26.21
CA LYS A 66 -0.72 -10.81 27.38
C LYS A 66 0.61 -10.17 27.00
N VAL A 67 1.42 -10.86 26.20
CA VAL A 67 2.71 -10.35 25.72
C VAL A 67 2.52 -9.14 24.80
N GLN A 68 1.54 -9.19 23.89
CA GLN A 68 1.17 -8.05 23.06
C GLN A 68 0.82 -6.81 23.90
N LYS A 69 0.08 -6.99 25.01
CA LYS A 69 -0.29 -5.89 25.91
C LYS A 69 0.89 -5.34 26.71
N SER A 70 1.85 -6.18 27.10
CA SER A 70 3.02 -5.73 27.87
C SER A 70 4.06 -5.04 27.00
N GLU A 71 4.30 -5.56 25.80
CA GLU A 71 5.35 -5.08 24.89
C GLU A 71 4.84 -4.02 23.89
N GLY A 72 3.53 -3.89 23.71
CA GLY A 72 2.92 -2.91 22.79
C GLY A 72 3.13 -3.20 21.30
N VAL A 73 3.58 -4.40 20.95
CA VAL A 73 3.85 -4.83 19.56
C VAL A 73 2.73 -5.69 19.01
N SER A 74 2.51 -5.62 17.68
CA SER A 74 1.48 -6.43 17.02
C SER A 74 1.79 -7.93 17.13
N LEU A 75 0.73 -8.76 17.16
CA LEU A 75 0.87 -10.22 17.17
C LEU A 75 1.70 -10.72 15.97
N ASN A 76 1.50 -10.13 14.80
CA ASN A 76 2.24 -10.48 13.59
C ASN A 76 3.74 -10.20 13.74
N THR A 77 4.10 -9.04 14.30
CA THR A 77 5.51 -8.69 14.57
C THR A 77 6.15 -9.68 15.54
N LEU A 78 5.45 -9.98 16.64
CA LEU A 78 5.92 -10.88 17.68
C LEU A 78 6.18 -12.29 17.14
N VAL A 79 5.21 -12.85 16.42
CA VAL A 79 5.31 -14.19 15.84
C VAL A 79 6.45 -14.26 14.83
N ASN A 80 6.61 -13.26 13.96
CA ASN A 80 7.71 -13.24 13.00
C ASN A 80 9.08 -13.24 13.68
N LEU A 81 9.25 -12.43 14.72
CA LEU A 81 10.51 -12.34 15.46
C LEU A 81 10.85 -13.67 16.13
N TRP A 82 9.88 -14.29 16.82
CA TRP A 82 10.10 -15.58 17.48
C TRP A 82 10.37 -16.72 16.49
N VAL A 83 9.67 -16.75 15.35
CA VAL A 83 9.93 -17.75 14.31
C VAL A 83 11.35 -17.59 13.75
N GLN A 84 11.80 -16.36 13.49
CA GLN A 84 13.15 -16.08 13.05
C GLN A 84 14.21 -16.54 14.07
N GLU A 85 14.03 -16.19 15.34
CA GLU A 85 14.92 -16.61 16.42
C GLU A 85 15.00 -18.13 16.53
N LYS A 86 13.86 -18.83 16.45
CA LYS A 86 13.82 -20.28 16.51
C LYS A 86 14.50 -20.93 15.30
N LEU A 87 14.25 -20.42 14.09
CA LEU A 87 14.92 -20.91 12.88
C LEU A 87 16.44 -20.72 12.96
N GLN A 88 16.92 -19.61 13.53
CA GLN A 88 18.35 -19.42 13.77
C GLN A 88 18.91 -20.46 14.75
N GLN A 89 18.20 -20.75 15.84
CA GLN A 89 18.61 -21.78 16.81
C GLN A 89 18.71 -23.17 16.14
N TYR A 90 17.71 -23.55 15.33
CA TYR A 90 17.75 -24.82 14.59
C TYR A 90 18.86 -24.85 13.54
N ALA A 91 19.06 -23.76 12.79
CA ALA A 91 20.12 -23.68 11.79
C ALA A 91 21.53 -23.82 12.40
N VAL A 92 21.74 -23.27 13.60
CA VAL A 92 23.01 -23.39 14.34
C VAL A 92 23.19 -24.78 14.95
N ALA A 93 22.11 -25.42 15.42
CA ALA A 93 22.15 -26.78 15.98
C ALA A 93 22.28 -27.89 14.91
N SER A 94 22.19 -27.54 13.62
CA SER A 94 22.27 -28.47 12.47
C SER A 94 23.63 -28.47 11.77
N ARG A 95 24.64 -27.81 12.34
CA ARG A 95 26.05 -27.83 11.90
C ARG A 95 26.91 -28.54 12.94
#